data_AF-L7V6E0-F1
#
_entry.id   AF-L7V6E0-F1
#
_cell.length_a   1.000
_cell.length_b   1.000
_cell.length_c   1.000
_cell.angle_alpha   90.00
_cell.angle_beta   90.00
_cell.angle_gamma   90.00
#
_symmetry.space_group_name_H-M   'P 1'
#
loop_
_entity.id
_entity.type
_entity.pdbx_description
1 polymer ?
#
loop_
_entity_poly.entity_id
_entity_poly.type
_entity_poly.pdbx_seq_one_letter_code
_entity_poly.pdbx_strand_id
1 'polypeptide(L)'
;MGSYFTAHVASSDPSGLVPIALDGKMLRGALRAKATATHLVSVFAYRARLVLGQLAVAEKSNEIPCVRALLTLLPGSLRWLVTVDAMHTQVVTAKLICATLKSHYLMIVKSNQAKILARITALPWAEVPTAATDDSRGHGRVETRTLQIITAARGIGFPYAKQIIRITRERLITATDQQGSGVVD
;
A
#
# COMPACT_ATOMS: atom_id res chain seq x y z
N MET A 1 -6.30 -8.81 -19.20
CA MET A 1 -6.51 -7.34 -19.22
C MET A 1 -6.22 -6.84 -20.64
N GLY A 2 -7.10 -6.02 -21.24
CA GLY A 2 -7.00 -5.63 -22.66
C GLY A 2 -5.97 -4.53 -22.94
N SER A 3 -5.39 -4.53 -24.14
CA SER A 3 -4.31 -3.61 -24.58
C SER A 3 -4.67 -2.12 -24.46
N TYR A 4 -5.95 -1.79 -24.66
CA TYR A 4 -6.47 -0.41 -24.55
C TYR A 4 -6.20 0.21 -23.17
N PHE A 5 -6.52 -0.52 -22.10
CA PHE A 5 -6.34 -0.03 -20.73
C PHE A 5 -4.87 0.09 -20.35
N THR A 6 -4.03 -0.81 -20.87
CA THR A 6 -2.58 -0.82 -20.65
C THR A 6 -1.92 0.42 -21.24
N ALA A 7 -2.30 0.83 -22.46
CA ALA A 7 -1.76 2.02 -23.12
C ALA A 7 -2.15 3.32 -22.38
N HIS A 8 -3.38 3.39 -21.85
CA HIS A 8 -3.87 4.60 -21.17
C HIS A 8 -3.28 4.80 -19.77
N VAL A 9 -2.89 3.71 -19.12
CA VAL A 9 -2.28 3.74 -17.79
C VAL A 9 -0.78 4.06 -17.85
N ALA A 10 -0.12 3.71 -18.96
CA ALA A 10 1.28 4.01 -19.24
C ALA A 10 1.45 5.52 -19.55
N SER A 11 1.44 6.34 -18.51
CA SER A 11 1.84 7.76 -18.62
C SER A 11 3.27 7.94 -18.10
N SER A 12 3.97 8.91 -18.68
CA SER A 12 5.40 9.19 -18.52
C SER A 12 5.71 9.59 -17.07
N ASP A 13 6.17 8.63 -16.28
CA ASP A 13 7.06 8.87 -15.14
C ASP A 13 8.49 8.66 -15.68
N PRO A 14 9.48 9.52 -15.40
CA PRO A 14 10.88 9.25 -15.75
C PRO A 14 11.37 7.89 -15.25
N SER A 15 10.80 7.35 -14.17
CA SER A 15 11.12 6.01 -13.68
C SER A 15 10.50 4.87 -14.51
N GLY A 16 9.52 5.18 -15.37
CA GLY A 16 8.73 4.21 -16.14
C GLY A 16 7.81 3.34 -15.29
N LEU A 17 7.58 3.70 -14.01
CA LEU A 17 6.73 2.94 -13.11
C LEU A 17 5.26 3.37 -13.23
N VAL A 18 4.39 2.37 -13.10
CA VAL A 18 2.95 2.52 -13.17
C VAL A 18 2.35 2.26 -11.78
N PRO A 19 1.91 3.31 -11.05
CA PRO A 19 1.39 3.14 -9.71
C PRO A 19 -0.02 2.55 -9.73
N ILE A 20 -0.20 1.44 -9.01
CA ILE A 20 -1.48 0.78 -8.80
C ILE A 20 -1.69 0.47 -7.32
N ALA A 21 -2.94 0.52 -6.88
CA ALA A 21 -3.37 0.07 -5.56
C ALA A 21 -4.20 -1.20 -5.68
N LEU A 22 -3.97 -2.14 -4.77
CA LEU A 22 -4.92 -3.22 -4.51
C LEU A 22 -5.53 -3.04 -3.13
N ASP A 23 -6.85 -2.88 -3.09
CA ASP A 23 -7.60 -2.61 -1.86
C ASP A 23 -8.92 -3.38 -1.83
N GLY A 24 -9.25 -3.88 -0.65
CA GLY A 24 -10.50 -4.56 -0.32
C GLY A 24 -11.56 -3.57 0.16
N LYS A 25 -12.72 -3.56 -0.49
CA LYS A 25 -13.89 -2.76 -0.10
C LYS A 25 -15.09 -3.66 0.14
N MET A 26 -15.69 -3.51 1.32
CA MET A 26 -16.98 -4.13 1.61
C MET A 26 -18.11 -3.28 1.01
N LEU A 27 -18.92 -3.88 0.13
CA LEU A 27 -20.06 -3.19 -0.46
C LEU A 27 -21.20 -3.04 0.57
N ARG A 28 -21.47 -1.80 0.97
CA ARG A 28 -22.61 -1.46 1.83
C ARG A 28 -23.86 -1.31 0.96
N GLY A 29 -24.76 -2.31 1.00
CA GLY A 29 -26.02 -2.30 0.26
C GLY A 29 -26.55 -3.68 -0.11
N ALA A 30 -25.68 -4.68 -0.23
CA ALA A 30 -26.05 -6.08 -0.54
C ALA A 30 -27.01 -6.70 0.50
N LEU A 31 -26.90 -6.27 1.76
CA LEU A 31 -27.79 -6.67 2.86
C LEU A 31 -29.27 -6.32 2.61
N ARG A 32 -29.58 -5.26 1.84
CA ARG A 32 -30.97 -4.89 1.49
C ARG A 32 -31.63 -5.89 0.53
N ALA A 33 -30.84 -6.70 -0.17
CA ALA A 33 -31.31 -7.69 -1.13
C ALA A 33 -31.27 -9.14 -0.59
N LYS A 34 -31.10 -9.35 0.74
CA LYS A 34 -30.80 -10.66 1.35
C LYS A 34 -29.55 -11.36 0.77
N ALA A 35 -28.68 -10.63 0.07
CA ALA A 35 -27.41 -11.14 -0.41
C ALA A 35 -26.34 -10.97 0.68
N THR A 36 -25.44 -11.95 0.81
CA THR A 36 -24.27 -11.87 1.68
C THR A 36 -23.44 -10.64 1.33
N ALA A 37 -22.89 -9.97 2.35
CA ALA A 37 -22.11 -8.74 2.16
C ALA A 37 -20.90 -9.02 1.26
N THR A 38 -20.98 -8.63 -0.01
CA THR A 38 -19.92 -8.89 -0.99
C THR A 38 -18.69 -8.05 -0.65
N HIS A 39 -17.59 -8.73 -0.36
CA HIS A 39 -16.29 -8.12 -0.25
C HIS A 39 -15.61 -8.15 -1.62
N LEU A 40 -15.20 -6.99 -2.14
CA LEU A 40 -14.51 -6.85 -3.42
C LEU A 40 -13.07 -6.41 -3.20
N VAL A 41 -12.12 -7.07 -3.86
CA VAL A 41 -10.75 -6.57 -4.01
C VAL A 41 -10.63 -5.97 -5.41
N SER A 42 -10.12 -4.75 -5.50
CA SER A 42 -9.99 -4.03 -6.78
C SER A 42 -8.54 -3.63 -7.05
N VAL A 43 -8.16 -3.56 -8.33
CA VAL A 43 -6.91 -2.96 -8.80
C VAL A 43 -7.22 -1.57 -9.34
N PHE A 44 -6.72 -0.54 -8.69
CA PHE A 44 -6.92 0.84 -9.08
C PHE A 44 -5.64 1.46 -9.64
N ALA A 45 -5.69 1.95 -10.87
CA ALA A 45 -4.61 2.71 -11.49
C ALA A 45 -4.76 4.20 -11.16
N TYR A 46 -3.87 4.71 -10.30
CA TYR A 46 -3.98 6.07 -9.77
C TYR A 46 -3.98 7.15 -10.87
N ARG A 47 -3.06 7.05 -11.84
CA ARG A 47 -2.91 8.06 -12.89
C ARG A 47 -4.08 8.08 -13.87
N ALA A 48 -4.58 6.90 -14.23
CA ALA A 48 -5.74 6.77 -15.11
C ALA A 48 -7.08 6.98 -14.37
N ARG A 49 -7.06 7.06 -13.03
CA ARG A 49 -8.25 7.09 -12.17
C ARG A 49 -9.24 5.98 -12.51
N LEU A 50 -8.72 4.79 -12.79
CA LEU A 50 -9.49 3.67 -13.34
C LEU A 50 -9.32 2.40 -12.52
N VAL A 51 -10.41 1.66 -12.33
CA VAL A 51 -10.37 0.29 -11.84
C VAL A 51 -10.04 -0.65 -13.01
N LEU A 52 -8.87 -1.28 -12.97
CA LEU A 52 -8.41 -2.18 -14.04
C LEU A 52 -9.01 -3.59 -13.94
N GLY A 53 -9.44 -3.97 -12.74
CA GLY A 53 -10.06 -5.26 -12.47
C GLY A 53 -10.49 -5.36 -11.02
N GLN A 54 -11.45 -6.24 -10.75
CA GLN A 54 -11.92 -6.53 -9.41
C GLN A 54 -12.35 -7.99 -9.28
N LEU A 55 -12.23 -8.54 -8.08
CA LEU A 55 -12.69 -9.89 -7.74
C LEU A 55 -13.51 -9.85 -6.46
N ALA A 56 -14.61 -10.61 -6.43
CA ALA A 56 -15.33 -10.89 -5.20
C ALA A 56 -14.58 -11.94 -4.38
N VAL A 57 -14.44 -11.67 -3.08
CA VAL A 57 -13.91 -12.63 -2.11
C VAL A 57 -15.04 -13.62 -1.81
N ALA A 58 -14.77 -14.90 -2.02
CA ALA A 58 -15.73 -15.96 -1.68
C ALA A 58 -15.98 -16.00 -0.17
N GLU A 59 -17.17 -16.45 0.25
CA GLU A 59 -17.64 -16.39 1.66
C GLU A 59 -16.70 -17.06 2.68
N LYS A 60 -15.96 -18.10 2.26
CA LYS A 60 -14.98 -18.82 3.11
C LYS A 60 -13.53 -18.50 2.78
N SER A 61 -13.27 -17.47 1.96
CA SER A 61 -11.94 -17.02 1.58
C SER A 61 -11.60 -15.71 2.28
N ASN A 62 -10.31 -15.35 2.24
CA ASN A 62 -9.85 -14.01 2.57
C ASN A 62 -9.34 -13.30 1.30
N GLU A 63 -9.00 -12.03 1.44
CA GLU A 63 -8.57 -11.18 0.32
C GLU A 63 -7.19 -11.55 -0.25
N ILE A 64 -6.35 -12.27 0.50
CA ILE A 64 -4.95 -12.51 0.11
C ILE A 64 -4.86 -13.33 -1.20
N PRO A 65 -5.59 -14.44 -1.39
CA PRO A 65 -5.71 -15.12 -2.68
C PRO A 65 -6.22 -14.23 -3.80
N CYS A 66 -7.23 -13.39 -3.53
CA CYS A 66 -7.82 -12.50 -4.55
C CYS A 66 -6.81 -11.46 -5.04
N VAL A 67 -6.04 -10.84 -4.14
CA VAL A 67 -4.94 -9.93 -4.47
C VAL A 67 -3.91 -10.63 -5.36
N ARG A 68 -3.50 -11.85 -5.01
CA ARG A 68 -2.52 -12.62 -5.80
C ARG A 68 -3.07 -12.97 -7.18
N ALA A 69 -4.33 -13.38 -7.28
CA ALA A 69 -4.98 -13.67 -8.55
C ALA A 69 -5.04 -12.41 -9.44
N LEU A 70 -5.43 -11.26 -8.89
CA LEU A 70 -5.43 -9.99 -9.63
C LEU A 70 -4.03 -9.61 -10.12
N LEU A 71 -2.99 -9.78 -9.30
CA LEU A 71 -1.61 -9.53 -9.70
C LEU A 71 -1.18 -10.41 -10.88
N THR A 72 -1.60 -11.69 -10.93
CA THR A 72 -1.28 -12.58 -12.06
C THR A 72 -1.93 -12.16 -13.39
N LEU A 73 -2.97 -11.33 -13.35
CA LEU A 73 -3.65 -10.83 -14.55
C LEU A 73 -3.05 -9.54 -15.12
N LEU A 74 -2.09 -8.94 -14.42
CA LEU A 74 -1.40 -7.74 -14.87
C LEU A 74 -0.42 -8.06 -16.00
N PRO A 75 -0.37 -7.24 -17.07
CA PRO A 75 0.59 -7.48 -18.14
C PRO A 75 2.02 -7.24 -17.64
N GLY A 76 2.90 -8.19 -17.92
CA GLY A 76 4.33 -8.12 -17.58
C GLY A 76 5.14 -7.18 -18.47
N SER A 77 4.55 -6.59 -19.52
CA SER A 77 5.18 -5.57 -20.37
C SER A 77 5.31 -4.21 -19.68
N LEU A 78 4.60 -4.00 -18.57
CA LEU A 78 4.68 -2.80 -17.75
C LEU A 78 5.42 -3.06 -16.44
N ARG A 79 6.05 -2.02 -15.91
CA ARG A 79 6.69 -2.04 -14.59
C ARG A 79 5.75 -1.40 -13.59
N TRP A 80 5.18 -2.19 -12.71
CA TRP A 80 4.21 -1.72 -11.72
C TRP A 80 4.90 -1.21 -10.46
N LEU A 81 4.33 -0.17 -9.85
CA LEU A 81 4.55 0.17 -8.45
C LEU A 81 3.28 -0.22 -7.69
N VAL A 82 3.34 -1.34 -6.99
CA VAL A 82 2.18 -1.95 -6.34
C VAL A 82 2.09 -1.47 -4.89
N THR A 83 1.00 -0.79 -4.55
CA THR A 83 0.60 -0.54 -3.17
C THR A 83 -0.50 -1.50 -2.77
N VAL A 84 -0.43 -2.01 -1.54
CA VAL A 84 -1.44 -2.92 -0.98
C VAL A 84 -1.68 -2.56 0.48
N ASP A 85 -2.84 -2.92 1.02
CA ASP A 85 -3.08 -2.81 2.47
C ASP A 85 -2.03 -3.59 3.26
N ALA A 86 -1.73 -3.13 4.48
CA ALA A 86 -0.77 -3.75 5.39
C ALA A 86 -1.03 -5.25 5.64
N MET A 87 -2.29 -5.71 5.60
CA MET A 87 -2.62 -7.14 5.72
C MET A 87 -1.97 -7.99 4.61
N HIS A 88 -1.73 -7.40 3.44
CA HIS A 88 -1.13 -8.03 2.27
C HIS A 88 0.39 -7.96 2.20
N THR A 89 1.03 -7.33 3.18
CA THR A 89 2.50 -7.34 3.35
C THR A 89 2.94 -8.77 3.67
N GLN A 90 3.13 -9.57 2.62
CA GLN A 90 3.36 -11.02 2.69
C GLN A 90 4.52 -11.39 1.77
N VAL A 91 5.38 -12.30 2.23
CA VAL A 91 6.57 -12.78 1.48
C VAL A 91 6.20 -13.29 0.09
N VAL A 92 5.12 -14.06 -0.01
CA VAL A 92 4.66 -14.62 -1.30
C VAL A 92 4.19 -13.52 -2.25
N THR A 93 3.50 -12.49 -1.74
CA THR A 93 3.04 -11.36 -2.54
C THR A 93 4.23 -10.53 -3.04
N ALA A 94 5.22 -10.24 -2.18
CA ALA A 94 6.44 -9.54 -2.58
C ALA A 94 7.22 -10.31 -3.65
N LYS A 95 7.36 -11.63 -3.50
CA LYS A 95 7.99 -12.49 -4.51
C LYS A 95 7.22 -12.48 -5.84
N LEU A 96 5.89 -12.54 -5.81
CA LEU A 96 5.08 -12.47 -7.02
C LEU A 96 5.31 -11.15 -7.78
N ILE A 97 5.33 -10.03 -7.07
CA ILE A 97 5.54 -8.70 -7.67
C ILE A 97 6.95 -8.57 -8.26
N CYS A 98 7.98 -8.89 -7.48
CA CYS A 98 9.36 -8.64 -7.91
C CYS A 98 9.93 -9.74 -8.80
N ALA A 99 9.70 -11.01 -8.48
CA ALA A 99 10.30 -12.12 -9.21
C ALA A 99 9.53 -12.44 -10.49
N THR A 100 8.19 -12.41 -10.46
CA THR A 100 7.34 -12.78 -11.59
C THR A 100 7.00 -11.56 -12.45
N LEU A 101 6.43 -10.50 -11.86
CA LEU A 101 6.01 -9.31 -12.60
C LEU A 101 7.16 -8.33 -12.89
N LYS A 102 8.38 -8.61 -12.42
CA LYS A 102 9.56 -7.72 -12.55
C LYS A 102 9.26 -6.28 -12.14
N SER A 103 8.44 -6.14 -11.10
CA SER A 103 7.83 -4.90 -10.65
C SER A 103 8.23 -4.57 -9.21
N HIS A 104 7.82 -3.40 -8.72
CA HIS A 104 8.16 -2.89 -7.39
C HIS A 104 6.92 -2.83 -6.51
N TYR A 105 7.13 -2.80 -5.21
CA TYR A 105 6.06 -2.63 -4.24
C TYR A 105 6.40 -1.53 -3.23
N LEU A 106 5.36 -0.94 -2.66
CA LEU A 106 5.41 -0.16 -1.43
C LEU A 106 4.37 -0.78 -0.48
N MET A 107 4.86 -1.42 0.58
CA MET A 107 4.06 -2.20 1.52
C MET A 107 4.25 -1.64 2.93
N ILE A 108 3.15 -1.54 3.67
CA ILE A 108 3.14 -1.03 5.03
C ILE A 108 3.37 -2.18 6.00
N VAL A 109 4.30 -2.02 6.95
CA VAL A 109 4.57 -2.98 8.01
C VAL A 109 3.81 -2.56 9.27
N LYS A 110 2.96 -3.45 9.78
CA LYS A 110 2.28 -3.28 11.08
C LYS A 110 2.55 -4.48 11.99
N SER A 111 1.81 -4.56 13.09
CA SER A 111 1.91 -5.66 14.08
C SER A 111 1.69 -7.05 13.49
N ASN A 112 1.01 -7.17 12.34
CA ASN A 112 0.87 -8.43 11.60
C ASN A 112 2.20 -9.00 11.07
N GLN A 113 3.27 -8.20 11.07
CA GLN A 113 4.64 -8.61 10.70
C GLN A 113 5.61 -8.35 11.87
N ALA A 114 5.26 -8.81 13.08
CA ALA A 114 5.92 -8.49 14.34
C ALA A 114 7.47 -8.58 14.31
N LYS A 115 8.04 -9.62 13.69
CA LYS A 115 9.51 -9.77 13.60
C LYS A 115 10.17 -8.69 12.76
N ILE A 116 9.54 -8.30 11.65
CA ILE A 116 10.06 -7.25 10.76
C ILE A 116 9.84 -5.89 11.42
N LEU A 117 8.66 -5.67 12.00
CA LEU A 117 8.36 -4.46 12.74
C LEU A 117 9.39 -4.23 13.86
N ALA A 118 9.68 -5.25 14.68
CA ALA A 118 10.69 -5.15 15.75
C ALA A 118 12.07 -4.74 15.22
N ARG A 119 12.48 -5.29 14.07
CA ARG A 119 13.75 -4.91 13.41
C ARG A 119 13.73 -3.48 12.90
N ILE A 120 12.63 -3.05 12.30
CA ILE A 120 12.47 -1.68 11.80
C ILE A 120 12.47 -0.69 12.96
N THR A 121 11.77 -0.98 14.05
CA THR A 121 11.70 -0.11 15.22
C THR A 121 13.05 0.04 15.93
N ALA A 122 13.93 -0.96 15.83
CA ALA A 122 15.27 -0.93 16.40
C ALA A 122 16.31 -0.17 15.55
N LEU A 123 15.94 0.33 14.36
CA LEU A 123 16.84 1.16 13.55
C LEU A 123 17.09 2.52 14.24
N PRO A 124 18.24 3.18 13.98
CA PRO A 124 18.65 4.41 14.66
C PRO A 124 17.89 5.64 14.13
N TRP A 125 16.56 5.65 14.22
CA TRP A 125 15.71 6.71 13.66
C TRP A 125 15.98 8.10 14.23
N ALA A 126 16.50 8.19 15.45
CA ALA A 126 16.91 9.47 16.04
C ALA A 126 18.08 10.14 15.27
N GLU A 127 18.88 9.36 14.54
CA GLU A 127 20.02 9.83 13.75
C GLU A 127 19.65 10.08 12.28
N VAL A 128 18.46 9.67 11.85
CA VAL A 128 18.03 9.81 10.46
C VAL A 128 17.42 11.20 10.26
N PRO A 129 17.93 12.01 9.32
CA PRO A 129 17.34 13.31 9.05
C PRO A 129 15.93 13.17 8.48
N THR A 130 15.07 14.13 8.80
CA THR A 130 13.75 14.25 8.16
C THR A 130 13.95 14.53 6.67
N ALA A 131 13.45 13.62 5.83
CA ALA A 131 13.51 13.74 4.38
C ALA A 131 12.43 14.67 3.83
N ALA A 132 11.26 14.71 4.47
CA ALA A 132 10.17 15.62 4.12
C ALA A 132 9.20 15.82 5.28
N THR A 133 8.52 16.97 5.28
CA THR A 133 7.44 17.30 6.20
C THR A 133 6.24 17.78 5.40
N ASP A 134 5.05 17.32 5.77
CA ASP A 134 3.76 17.72 5.20
C ASP A 134 2.84 18.19 6.33
N ASP A 135 2.45 19.46 6.28
CA ASP A 135 1.55 20.09 7.23
C ASP A 135 0.18 20.32 6.58
N SER A 136 -0.85 19.74 7.19
CA SER A 136 -2.22 19.85 6.72
C SER A 136 -3.14 20.38 7.82
N ARG A 137 -4.02 21.31 7.46
CA ARG A 137 -5.05 21.85 8.35
C ARG A 137 -6.42 21.71 7.70
N GLY A 138 -7.34 21.05 8.38
CA GLY A 138 -8.68 20.80 7.86
C GLY A 138 -9.58 20.10 8.86
N HIS A 139 -10.89 20.32 8.76
CA HIS A 139 -11.92 19.69 9.62
C HIS A 139 -11.64 19.81 11.14
N GLY A 140 -11.16 20.98 11.60
CA GLY A 140 -10.87 21.23 13.02
C GLY A 140 -9.63 20.50 13.55
N ARG A 141 -8.75 20.05 12.66
CA ARG A 141 -7.53 19.32 12.98
C ARG A 141 -6.33 19.95 12.28
N VAL A 142 -5.21 20.01 12.99
CA VAL A 142 -3.87 20.20 12.40
C VAL A 142 -3.15 18.86 12.43
N GLU A 143 -2.50 18.52 11.34
CA GLU A 143 -1.76 17.28 11.20
C GLU A 143 -0.44 17.51 10.48
N THR A 144 0.64 17.13 11.15
CA THR A 144 2.00 17.15 10.63
C THR A 144 2.43 15.72 10.37
N ARG A 145 2.95 15.44 9.17
CA ARG A 145 3.56 14.16 8.81
C ARG A 145 5.02 14.39 8.50
N THR A 146 5.90 13.66 9.19
CA THR A 146 7.33 13.65 8.91
C THR A 146 7.74 12.33 8.31
N LEU A 147 8.60 12.39 7.30
CA LEU A 147 9.15 11.24 6.60
C LEU A 147 10.63 11.10 6.92
N GLN A 148 11.04 9.91 7.33
CA GLN A 148 12.43 9.51 7.45
C GLN A 148 12.68 8.29 6.57
N ILE A 149 13.85 8.21 5.93
CA ILE A 149 14.16 7.13 4.98
C ILE A 149 15.52 6.52 5.32
N ILE A 150 15.54 5.19 5.45
CA ILE A 150 16.77 4.40 5.60
C ILE A 150 16.92 3.49 4.38
N THR A 151 18.12 3.45 3.80
CA THR A 151 18.47 2.46 2.78
C THR A 151 18.94 1.16 3.44
N ALA A 152 18.27 0.05 3.13
CA ALA A 152 18.51 -1.26 3.70
C ALA A 152 19.68 -1.99 3.00
N ALA A 153 20.91 -1.50 3.13
CA ALA A 153 22.07 -2.05 2.41
C ALA A 153 22.30 -3.56 2.65
N ARG A 154 22.01 -4.06 3.87
CA ARG A 154 22.13 -5.48 4.24
C ARG A 154 20.78 -6.23 4.22
N GLY A 155 19.72 -5.57 3.75
CA GLY A 155 18.35 -6.07 3.80
C GLY A 155 17.72 -6.08 5.19
N ILE A 156 16.38 -6.10 5.25
CA ILE A 156 15.58 -6.09 6.49
C ILE A 156 14.92 -7.42 6.83
N GLY A 157 15.26 -8.49 6.10
CA GLY A 157 14.59 -9.79 6.25
C GLY A 157 13.20 -9.87 5.62
N PHE A 158 12.82 -8.88 4.82
CA PHE A 158 11.69 -8.97 3.90
C PHE A 158 12.20 -8.99 2.44
N PRO A 159 11.67 -9.86 1.56
CA PRO A 159 12.23 -10.06 0.22
C PRO A 159 12.21 -8.80 -0.62
N TYR A 160 13.32 -8.46 -1.28
CA TYR A 160 13.45 -7.34 -2.21
C TYR A 160 13.28 -5.93 -1.62
N ALA A 161 13.11 -5.81 -0.30
CA ALA A 161 13.03 -4.51 0.37
C ALA A 161 14.39 -3.80 0.33
N LYS A 162 14.42 -2.62 -0.29
CA LYS A 162 15.63 -1.80 -0.44
C LYS A 162 15.67 -0.57 0.46
N GLN A 163 14.50 -0.09 0.86
CA GLN A 163 14.35 1.10 1.70
C GLN A 163 13.29 0.85 2.74
N ILE A 164 13.43 1.51 3.89
CA ILE A 164 12.42 1.61 4.93
C ILE A 164 12.03 3.08 5.02
N ILE A 165 10.74 3.36 5.03
CA ILE A 165 10.20 4.71 5.15
C ILE A 165 9.40 4.75 6.44
N ARG A 166 9.82 5.59 7.38
CA ARG A 166 9.05 5.87 8.58
C ARG A 166 8.24 7.12 8.36
N ILE A 167 6.95 7.02 8.63
CA ILE A 167 6.00 8.13 8.65
C ILE A 167 5.57 8.36 10.09
N THR A 168 5.98 9.48 10.68
CA THR A 168 5.47 9.92 11.98
C THR A 168 4.39 10.96 11.73
N ARG A 169 3.25 10.79 12.41
CA ARG A 169 2.08 11.66 12.31
C ARG A 169 1.82 12.27 13.66
N GLU A 170 1.74 13.58 13.73
CA GLU A 170 1.27 14.32 14.89
C GLU A 170 -0.07 14.98 14.57
N ARG A 171 -1.00 14.94 15.53
CA ARG A 171 -2.34 15.50 15.46
C ARG A 171 -2.52 16.50 16.57
N LEU A 172 -3.10 17.65 16.24
CA LEU A 172 -3.77 18.52 17.20
C LEU A 172 -5.25 18.67 16.79
N ILE A 173 -6.17 18.42 17.72
CA ILE A 173 -7.58 18.78 17.56
C ILE A 173 -7.76 20.20 18.06
N THR A 174 -8.02 21.15 17.15
CA THR A 174 -8.03 22.59 17.46
C THR A 174 -9.17 23.00 18.40
N ALA A 175 -10.23 22.20 18.51
CA ALA A 175 -11.37 22.50 19.37
C ALA A 175 -11.16 22.10 20.84
N THR A 176 -10.28 21.14 21.11
CA THR A 176 -10.12 20.51 22.44
C THR A 176 -8.67 20.46 22.90
N ASP A 177 -7.74 21.00 22.10
CA ASP A 177 -6.28 20.87 22.25
C ASP A 177 -5.78 19.44 22.47
N GLN A 178 -6.57 18.44 22.05
CA GLN A 178 -6.18 17.04 22.18
C GLN A 178 -5.09 16.71 21.16
N GLN A 179 -3.98 16.18 21.67
CA GLN A 179 -2.86 15.71 20.87
C GLN A 179 -2.92 14.20 20.65
N GLY A 180 -2.41 13.75 19.50
CA GLY A 180 -2.21 12.34 19.23
C GLY A 180 -1.06 12.12 18.27
N SER A 181 -0.26 11.09 18.51
CA SER A 181 0.84 10.70 17.63
C SER A 181 0.65 9.28 17.09
N GLY A 182 1.25 8.99 15.94
CA GLY A 182 1.25 7.66 15.36
C GLY A 182 2.45 7.45 14.45
N VAL A 183 2.93 6.21 14.39
CA VAL A 183 4.05 5.81 13.53
C VAL A 183 3.56 4.73 12.58
N VAL A 184 3.92 4.87 11.31
CA VAL A 184 3.70 3.87 10.25
C VAL A 184 5.03 3.62 9.57
N ASP A 185 5.40 2.35 9.44
CA ASP A 185 6.66 1.88 8.86
C ASP A 185 6.42 1.06 7.57
#